data_AF-A0A836SQW4-F1
#
_entry.id   AF-A0A836SQW4-F1
#
_cell.length_a   1.000
_cell.length_b   1.000
_cell.length_c   1.000
_cell.angle_alpha   90.00
_cell.angle_beta   90.00
_cell.angle_gamma   90.00
#
_symmetry.space_group_name_H-M   'P 1'
#
loop_
_entity.id
_entity.type
_entity.pdbx_description
1 polymer ?
#
loop_
_entity_poly.entity_id
_entity_poly.type
_entity_poly.pdbx_seq_one_letter_code
_entity_poly.pdbx_strand_id
1 'polypeptide(L)'
;MMAGLDGILISVNPSVVEQVPFNRIQKAVTVGHEVFGFNTIIYQEFFYNLFQAQGIKGTLPFPDFLEQASHSLPYLELLPMGRTVYKLEFLFTKTPAGPILGLPAEGRLCLKMPSLS
;
A
#
# COMPACT_ATOMS: atom_id res chain seq x y z
N MET A 1 -9.96 2.26 -32.61
CA MET A 1 -8.66 1.76 -32.12
C MET A 1 -8.93 0.99 -30.84
N MET A 2 -8.43 -0.24 -30.69
CA MET A 2 -8.41 -0.90 -29.39
C MET A 2 -7.32 -0.18 -28.57
N ALA A 3 -7.72 0.55 -27.53
CA ALA A 3 -6.77 1.14 -26.60
C ALA A 3 -6.14 -0.01 -25.82
N GLY A 4 -4.88 -0.34 -26.13
CA GLY A 4 -4.08 -1.25 -25.32
C GLY A 4 -3.82 -0.65 -23.94
N LEU A 5 -3.17 -1.43 -23.08
CA LEU A 5 -2.67 -0.91 -21.80
C LEU A 5 -1.67 0.23 -22.08
N ASP A 6 -1.88 1.40 -21.48
CA ASP A 6 -1.01 2.58 -21.69
C ASP A 6 0.05 2.75 -20.60
N GLY A 7 -0.02 1.95 -19.53
CA GLY A 7 0.91 2.01 -18.42
C GLY A 7 0.73 0.88 -17.43
N ILE A 8 1.63 0.79 -16.46
CA ILE A 8 1.60 -0.22 -15.41
C ILE A 8 1.97 0.40 -14.06
N LEU A 9 1.27 -0.03 -13.01
CA LEU A 9 1.62 0.26 -11.62
C LEU A 9 2.07 -1.03 -10.95
N ILE A 10 3.25 -1.00 -10.35
CA ILE A 10 3.88 -2.14 -9.70
C ILE A 10 3.98 -1.83 -8.21
N SER A 11 3.21 -2.55 -7.39
CA SER A 11 3.22 -2.39 -5.93
C SER A 11 4.43 -3.09 -5.32
N VAL A 12 5.11 -2.41 -4.41
CA VAL A 12 6.25 -2.95 -3.64
C VAL A 12 5.97 -2.89 -2.13
N ASN A 13 4.69 -3.00 -1.76
CA ASN A 13 4.30 -3.08 -0.36
C ASN A 13 4.98 -4.29 0.33
N PRO A 14 5.42 -4.19 1.59
CA PRO A 14 5.94 -5.32 2.36
C PRO A 14 5.06 -6.58 2.30
N SER A 15 3.72 -6.42 2.31
CA SER A 15 2.78 -7.55 2.18
C SER A 15 2.84 -8.25 0.82
N VAL A 16 3.27 -7.57 -0.25
CA VAL A 16 3.49 -8.19 -1.57
C VAL A 16 4.78 -8.99 -1.55
N VAL A 17 5.85 -8.46 -0.95
CA VAL A 17 7.16 -9.15 -0.87
C VAL A 17 7.09 -10.38 0.03
N GLU A 18 6.16 -10.44 0.96
CA GLU A 18 5.87 -11.66 1.74
C GLU A 18 5.44 -12.84 0.85
N GLN A 19 4.77 -12.58 -0.27
CA GLN A 19 4.22 -13.61 -1.16
C GLN A 19 4.97 -13.73 -2.49
N VAL A 20 5.55 -12.63 -2.96
CA VAL A 20 6.23 -12.53 -4.25
C VAL A 20 7.71 -12.26 -4.02
N PRO A 21 8.61 -13.15 -4.48
CA PRO A 21 10.04 -12.90 -4.39
C PRO A 21 10.44 -11.55 -4.98
N PHE A 22 11.25 -10.78 -4.25
CA PHE A 22 11.65 -9.42 -4.65
C PHE A 22 12.31 -9.38 -6.02
N ASN A 23 13.09 -10.41 -6.39
CA ASN A 23 13.69 -10.50 -7.73
C ASN A 23 12.65 -10.52 -8.87
N ARG A 24 11.44 -11.04 -8.64
CA ARG A 24 10.36 -11.01 -9.62
C ARG A 24 9.76 -9.61 -9.73
N ILE A 25 9.67 -8.89 -8.63
CA ILE A 25 9.24 -7.48 -8.62
C ILE A 25 10.26 -6.63 -9.37
N GLN A 26 11.57 -6.79 -9.09
CA GLN A 26 12.64 -6.11 -9.83
C GLN A 26 12.54 -6.39 -11.34
N LYS A 27 12.32 -7.66 -11.72
CA LYS A 27 12.11 -8.02 -13.12
C LYS A 27 10.87 -7.33 -13.72
N ALA A 28 9.77 -7.26 -12.98
CA ALA A 28 8.58 -6.55 -13.41
C ALA A 28 8.84 -5.06 -13.62
N VAL A 29 9.63 -4.43 -12.75
CA VAL A 29 10.05 -3.02 -12.89
C VAL A 29 10.89 -2.82 -14.15
N THR A 30 11.89 -3.67 -14.37
CA THR A 30 12.73 -3.61 -15.59
C THR A 30 11.89 -3.75 -16.85
N VAL A 31 11.07 -4.80 -16.95
CA VAL A 31 10.22 -5.04 -18.13
C VAL A 31 9.16 -3.95 -18.28
N GLY A 32 8.60 -3.46 -17.17
CA GLY A 32 7.67 -2.34 -17.16
C GLY A 32 8.29 -1.12 -17.84
N HIS A 33 9.48 -0.71 -17.40
CA HIS A 33 10.19 0.41 -18.02
C HIS A 33 10.55 0.17 -19.50
N GLU A 34 10.91 -1.05 -19.89
CA GLU A 34 11.18 -1.40 -21.29
C GLU A 34 9.94 -1.26 -22.19
N VAL A 35 8.75 -1.61 -21.67
CA VAL A 35 7.50 -1.62 -22.46
C VAL A 35 6.75 -0.29 -22.38
N PHE A 36 6.63 0.29 -21.20
CA PHE A 36 5.78 1.45 -20.91
C PHE A 36 6.59 2.73 -20.61
N GLY A 37 7.91 2.64 -20.47
CA GLY A 37 8.77 3.80 -20.22
C GLY A 37 8.35 4.57 -18.97
N PHE A 38 8.06 5.86 -19.15
CA PHE A 38 7.60 6.78 -18.09
C PHE A 38 6.21 6.44 -17.53
N ASN A 39 5.41 5.64 -18.24
CA ASN A 39 4.10 5.17 -17.76
C ASN A 39 4.23 3.94 -16.84
N THR A 40 5.44 3.61 -16.40
CA THR A 40 5.71 2.64 -15.33
C THR A 40 5.80 3.36 -14.01
N ILE A 41 4.92 3.04 -13.08
CA ILE A 41 4.89 3.60 -11.74
C ILE A 41 5.26 2.50 -10.73
N ILE A 42 6.27 2.77 -9.91
CA ILE A 42 6.60 1.94 -8.75
C ILE A 42 5.84 2.50 -7.56
N TYR A 43 4.77 1.82 -7.15
CA TYR A 43 3.99 2.25 -5.99
C TYR A 43 4.69 1.84 -4.70
N GLN A 44 4.81 2.81 -3.79
CA GLN A 44 5.62 2.77 -2.58
C GLN A 44 7.11 2.51 -2.87
N GLU A 45 7.67 3.30 -3.80
CA GLU A 45 9.08 3.26 -4.23
C GLU A 45 10.08 3.29 -3.06
N PHE A 46 9.74 3.93 -1.94
CA PHE A 46 10.52 3.87 -0.71
C PHE A 46 10.88 2.43 -0.32
N PHE A 47 9.91 1.51 -0.33
CA PHE A 47 10.14 0.10 0.02
C PHE A 47 10.94 -0.64 -1.06
N TYR A 48 10.75 -0.30 -2.33
CA TYR A 48 11.59 -0.83 -3.40
C TYR A 48 13.07 -0.53 -3.16
N ASN A 49 13.38 0.74 -2.85
CA ASN A 49 14.74 1.18 -2.57
C ASN A 49 15.28 0.56 -1.27
N LEU A 50 14.44 0.47 -0.23
CA LEU A 50 14.80 -0.18 1.03
C LEU A 50 15.19 -1.65 0.83
N PHE A 51 14.34 -2.44 0.16
CA PHE A 51 14.59 -3.86 -0.07
C PHE A 51 15.79 -4.10 -0.99
N GLN A 52 15.97 -3.22 -1.98
CA GLN A 52 17.16 -3.25 -2.84
C GLN A 52 18.44 -2.99 -2.01
N ALA A 53 18.44 -1.99 -1.14
CA ALA A 53 19.57 -1.67 -0.28
C ALA A 53 19.88 -2.79 0.75
N GLN A 54 18.86 -3.49 1.21
CA GLN A 54 18.99 -4.67 2.08
C GLN A 54 19.44 -5.94 1.33
N GLY A 55 19.52 -5.90 0.00
CA GLY A 55 19.96 -7.04 -0.80
C GLY A 55 18.97 -8.22 -0.81
N ILE A 56 17.69 -7.97 -0.53
CA ILE A 56 16.64 -8.99 -0.55
C ILE A 56 16.50 -9.51 -1.97
N LYS A 57 16.41 -10.84 -2.13
CA LYS A 57 16.14 -11.47 -3.45
C LYS A 57 14.88 -12.33 -3.44
N GLY A 58 14.57 -12.93 -2.29
CA GLY A 58 13.43 -13.82 -2.09
C GLY A 58 12.21 -13.10 -1.53
N THR A 59 11.35 -13.87 -0.88
CA THR A 59 10.26 -13.33 -0.08
C THR A 59 10.78 -12.84 1.28
N LEU A 60 10.06 -11.89 1.88
CA LEU A 60 10.34 -11.40 3.23
C LEU A 60 9.05 -11.54 4.07
N PRO A 61 8.99 -12.50 5.02
CA PRO A 61 7.86 -12.61 5.93
C PRO A 61 7.61 -11.30 6.68
N PHE A 62 6.35 -10.95 6.94
CA PHE A 62 6.03 -9.69 7.59
C PHE A 62 6.65 -9.52 9.00
N PRO A 63 6.72 -10.56 9.86
CA PRO A 63 7.43 -10.44 11.14
C PRO A 63 8.91 -10.08 10.97
N ASP A 64 9.61 -10.71 10.03
CA ASP A 64 11.01 -10.45 9.74
C ASP A 64 11.21 -9.03 9.21
N PHE A 65 10.26 -8.54 8.39
CA PHE A 65 10.22 -7.14 7.98
C PHE A 65 10.11 -6.18 9.18
N LEU A 66 9.23 -6.47 10.15
CA LEU A 66 9.08 -5.63 11.33
C LEU A 66 10.37 -5.58 12.16
N GLU A 67 11.07 -6.70 12.30
CA GLU A 67 12.36 -6.75 13.00
C GLU A 67 13.44 -5.93 12.29
N GLN A 68 13.53 -6.04 10.96
CA GLN A 68 14.59 -5.42 10.17
C GLN A 68 14.33 -3.95 9.80
N ALA A 69 13.05 -3.57 9.72
CA ALA A 69 12.62 -2.31 9.14
C ALA A 69 11.46 -1.63 9.88
N SER A 70 11.28 -1.88 11.18
CA SER A 70 10.26 -1.18 12.01
C SER A 70 10.27 0.35 11.86
N HIS A 71 11.44 0.97 11.67
CA HIS A 71 11.58 2.41 11.42
C HIS A 71 10.86 2.89 10.15
N SER A 72 10.54 2.00 9.22
CA SER A 72 9.83 2.30 7.98
C SER A 72 8.30 2.26 8.10
N LEU A 73 7.76 1.81 9.25
CA LEU A 73 6.32 1.70 9.48
C LEU A 73 5.53 3.00 9.25
N PRO A 74 6.04 4.21 9.57
CA PRO A 74 5.32 5.44 9.25
C PRO A 74 5.07 5.67 7.75
N TYR A 75 5.86 5.03 6.88
CA TYR A 75 5.72 5.10 5.42
C TYR A 75 4.87 3.94 4.87
N LEU A 76 4.45 3.01 5.72
CA LEU A 76 3.61 1.89 5.32
C LEU A 76 2.14 2.28 5.38
N GLU A 77 1.49 2.30 4.21
CA GLU A 77 0.03 2.44 4.15
C GLU A 77 -0.63 1.12 4.57
N LEU A 78 -0.98 1.02 5.85
CA LEU A 78 -1.81 -0.06 6.39
C LEU A 78 -3.27 0.34 6.37
N LEU A 79 -4.04 -0.25 5.46
CA LEU A 79 -5.48 -0.12 5.42
C LEU A 79 -6.11 -1.32 6.15
N PRO A 80 -6.60 -1.16 7.40
CA PRO A 80 -7.33 -2.24 8.06
C PRO A 80 -8.56 -2.59 7.21
N MET A 81 -8.75 -3.89 6.96
CA MET A 81 -9.87 -4.39 6.17
C MET A 81 -10.76 -5.34 6.96
N GLY A 82 -11.93 -5.66 6.41
CA GLY A 82 -12.85 -6.66 6.95
C GLY A 82 -13.37 -6.28 8.33
N ARG A 83 -13.33 -7.21 9.29
CA ARG A 83 -13.84 -6.97 10.65
C ARG A 83 -12.89 -6.14 11.52
N THR A 84 -11.64 -5.98 11.08
CA THR A 84 -10.60 -5.26 11.84
C THR A 84 -10.95 -3.78 12.00
N VAL A 85 -11.57 -3.16 10.98
CA VAL A 85 -12.02 -1.75 11.07
C VAL A 85 -13.05 -1.52 12.18
N TYR A 86 -13.95 -2.48 12.41
CA TYR A 86 -14.94 -2.39 13.48
C TYR A 86 -14.32 -2.67 14.85
N LYS A 87 -13.38 -3.61 14.93
CA LYS A 87 -12.67 -3.89 16.18
C LYS A 87 -11.79 -2.72 16.61
N LEU A 88 -11.18 -2.03 15.65
CA LEU A 88 -10.34 -0.87 15.87
C LEU A 88 -11.13 0.46 15.85
N GLU A 89 -12.47 0.41 15.88
CA GLU A 89 -13.28 1.64 15.80
C GLU A 89 -12.97 2.62 16.93
N PHE A 90 -12.48 2.13 18.07
CA PHE A 90 -12.09 2.93 19.23
C PHE A 90 -10.88 3.84 18.96
N LEU A 91 -10.12 3.59 17.89
CA LEU A 91 -9.02 4.46 17.45
C LEU A 91 -9.49 5.65 16.60
N PHE A 92 -10.76 5.67 16.18
CA PHE A 92 -11.27 6.64 15.22
C PHE A 92 -12.38 7.51 15.82
N THR A 93 -12.40 8.79 15.46
CA THR A 93 -13.50 9.68 15.85
C THR A 93 -14.74 9.38 14.99
N LYS A 94 -15.85 9.02 15.63
CA LYS A 94 -17.14 8.80 14.96
C LYS A 94 -17.74 10.15 14.56
N THR A 95 -17.95 10.35 13.26
CA THR A 95 -18.51 11.58 12.68
C THR A 95 -19.77 11.24 11.89
N PRO A 96 -20.81 12.10 11.85
CA PRO A 96 -21.95 11.89 10.95
C PRO A 96 -21.49 11.67 9.51
N ALA A 97 -22.05 10.67 8.82
CA ALA A 97 -21.63 10.32 7.46
C ALA A 97 -22.05 11.35 6.40
N GLY A 98 -23.10 12.13 6.68
CA GLY A 98 -23.67 13.07 5.70
C GLY A 98 -22.64 14.06 5.13
N PRO A 99 -21.90 14.82 5.97
CA PRO A 99 -20.86 15.73 5.50
C PRO A 99 -19.70 15.07 4.74
N ILE A 100 -19.40 13.79 5.02
CA ILE A 100 -18.25 13.07 4.41
C ILE A 100 -18.64 12.46 3.07
N LEU A 101 -19.87 11.94 2.94
CA LEU A 101 -20.35 11.23 1.75
C LEU A 101 -21.19 12.12 0.82
N GLY A 102 -21.46 13.37 1.19
CA GLY A 102 -22.36 14.25 0.44
C GLY A 102 -23.81 13.76 0.41
N LEU A 103 -24.21 12.96 1.40
CA LEU A 103 -25.55 12.37 1.52
C LEU A 103 -26.33 13.07 2.64
N PRO A 104 -27.68 13.07 2.62
CA PRO A 104 -28.47 13.50 3.77
C PRO A 104 -28.07 12.68 5.01
N ALA A 105 -27.95 13.36 6.15
CA ALA A 105 -27.42 12.80 7.40
C ALA A 105 -28.41 11.83 8.06
N GLU A 106 -28.64 10.67 7.43
CA GLU A 106 -29.53 9.64 7.93
C GLU A 106 -28.72 8.57 8.67
N GLY A 107 -28.51 8.76 9.98
CA GLY A 107 -28.18 7.71 10.95
C GLY A 107 -26.89 6.91 10.77
N ARG A 108 -26.09 7.14 9.72
CA ARG A 108 -24.82 6.44 9.49
C ARG A 108 -23.66 7.25 10.05
N LEU A 109 -22.80 6.59 10.81
CA LEU A 109 -21.54 7.15 11.32
C LEU A 109 -20.40 6.71 10.41
N CYS A 110 -19.51 7.64 10.06
CA CYS A 110 -18.24 7.37 9.43
C CYS A 110 -17.11 7.47 10.47
N LEU A 111 -16.13 6.58 10.36
CA LEU A 111 -14.89 6.67 11.12
C LEU A 111 -13.97 7.66 10.43
N LYS A 112 -13.61 8.74 11.13
CA LYS A 112 -12.62 9.71 10.64
C LYS A 112 -11.23 9.27 11.08
N MET A 113 -10.32 9.14 10.12
CA MET A 113 -8.90 8.88 10.42
C MET A 113 -8.36 10.00 11.33
N PRO A 114 -7.71 9.67 12.45
CA PRO A 114 -7.06 10.68 13.27
C PRO A 114 -5.98 11.37 12.43
N SER A 115 -5.90 12.70 12.54
CA SER A 115 -4.80 13.46 11.97
C SER A 115 -3.52 13.04 12.69
N LEU A 116 -2.55 12.51 11.93
CA LEU A 116 -1.20 12.33 12.42
C LEU A 116 -0.59 13.72 12.63
N SER A 117 -0.41 14.09 13.90
CA SER A 117 0.26 15.31 14.35
C SER A 117 1.77 15.12 14.41
#